data_AF-A0A519SB37-F1
#
_entry.id   AF-A0A519SB37-F1
#
_cell.length_a   1.000
_cell.length_b   1.000
_cell.length_c   1.000
_cell.angle_alpha   90.00
_cell.angle_beta   90.00
_cell.angle_gamma   90.00
#
_symmetry.space_group_name_H-M   'P 1'
#
loop_
_entity.id
_entity.type
_entity.pdbx_description
1 polymer ?
#
loop_
_entity_poly.entity_id
_entity_poly.type
_entity_poly.pdbx_seq_one_letter_code
_entity_poly.pdbx_strand_id
1 'polypeptide(L)'
;MLKQLASCLEDIKTYALNSRKTTNPEHKFQWYANDVLGSICYLIEAESNFISFNRFNTFNYLKTQNHEFCSNINAWMDILIKKSVSFSGNGEKQRNRYLKDAFSEIELLLDELSVIKKI
;
A
#
# COMPACT_ATOMS: atom_id res chain seq x y z
N MET A 1 -10.64 -16.34 -5.18
CA MET A 1 -9.51 -15.48 -5.58
C MET A 1 -9.97 -14.08 -6.00
N LEU A 2 -10.63 -13.86 -7.15
CA LEU A 2 -11.04 -12.49 -7.56
C LEU A 2 -12.06 -11.81 -6.63
N LYS A 3 -13.04 -12.55 -6.09
CA LYS A 3 -13.95 -12.01 -5.06
C LYS A 3 -13.23 -11.58 -3.78
N GLN A 4 -12.14 -12.27 -3.42
CA GLN A 4 -11.30 -11.89 -2.28
C GLN A 4 -10.50 -10.63 -2.60
N LEU A 5 -10.02 -10.48 -3.83
CA LEU A 5 -9.33 -9.27 -4.28
C LEU A 5 -10.25 -8.04 -4.22
N ALA A 6 -11.50 -8.16 -4.69
CA ALA A 6 -12.50 -7.10 -4.56
C ALA A 6 -12.79 -6.73 -3.10
N SER A 7 -12.92 -7.74 -2.22
CA SER A 7 -13.06 -7.52 -0.77
C SER A 7 -11.87 -6.75 -0.20
N CYS A 8 -10.64 -7.12 -0.55
CA CYS A 8 -9.44 -6.43 -0.10
C CYS A 8 -9.39 -4.97 -0.57
N LEU A 9 -9.84 -4.66 -1.79
CA LEU A 9 -9.92 -3.28 -2.27
C LEU A 9 -10.92 -2.44 -1.47
N GLU A 10 -12.06 -3.03 -1.08
CA GLU A 10 -13.04 -2.34 -0.24
C GLU A 10 -12.50 -2.10 1.18
N ASP A 11 -11.72 -3.05 1.72
CA ASP A 11 -11.01 -2.87 2.99
C ASP A 11 -9.99 -1.72 2.89
N ILE A 12 -9.16 -1.69 1.83
CA ILE A 12 -8.18 -0.62 1.59
C ILE A 12 -8.85 0.75 1.47
N LYS A 13 -9.96 0.83 0.73
CA LYS A 13 -10.77 2.05 0.62
C LYS A 13 -11.27 2.50 2.00
N THR A 14 -11.80 1.57 2.79
CA THR A 14 -12.29 1.84 4.15
C THR A 14 -11.17 2.34 5.05
N TYR A 15 -9.99 1.71 5.00
CA TYR A 15 -8.83 2.15 5.77
C TYR A 15 -8.37 3.54 5.36
N ALA A 16 -8.35 3.83 4.06
CA ALA A 16 -7.93 5.12 3.54
C ALA A 16 -8.88 6.26 3.97
N LEU A 17 -10.19 6.01 3.90
CA LEU A 17 -11.22 6.96 4.34
C LEU A 17 -11.12 7.25 5.84
N ASN A 18 -10.95 6.20 6.64
CA ASN A 18 -10.88 6.31 8.09
C ASN A 18 -9.48 6.66 8.60
N SER A 19 -8.47 6.67 7.72
CA SER A 19 -7.04 6.78 8.05
C SER A 19 -6.58 5.81 9.15
N ARG A 20 -7.19 4.62 9.20
CA ARG A 20 -6.98 3.59 10.24
C ARG A 20 -7.16 2.19 9.67
N LYS A 21 -6.26 1.27 10.02
CA LYS A 21 -6.41 -0.17 9.68
C LYS A 21 -7.14 -0.98 10.74
N THR A 22 -7.24 -0.45 11.96
CA THR A 22 -7.83 -1.14 13.13
C THR A 22 -8.74 -0.20 13.89
N THR A 23 -9.55 -0.75 14.81
CA THR A 23 -10.39 0.03 15.73
C THR A 23 -9.58 0.84 16.75
N ASN A 24 -8.32 0.49 16.99
CA ASN A 24 -7.43 1.25 17.87
C ASN A 24 -7.13 2.64 17.25
N PRO A 25 -7.49 3.75 17.93
CA PRO A 25 -7.24 5.11 17.44
C PRO A 25 -5.76 5.49 17.33
N GLU A 26 -4.86 4.81 18.04
CA GLU A 26 -3.41 5.05 17.98
C GLU A 26 -2.78 4.52 16.69
N HIS A 27 -3.44 3.56 16.02
CA HIS A 27 -2.93 2.94 14.81
C HIS A 27 -3.28 3.78 13.57
N LYS A 28 -2.42 4.75 13.27
CA LYS A 28 -2.55 5.64 12.11
C LYS A 28 -2.23 4.89 10.81
N PHE A 29 -2.98 5.19 9.75
CA PHE A 29 -2.74 4.70 8.41
C PHE A 29 -2.78 5.85 7.40
N GLN A 30 -1.79 5.88 6.51
CA GLN A 30 -1.73 6.81 5.39
C GLN A 30 -1.45 6.00 4.13
N TRP A 31 -2.28 6.21 3.11
CA TRP A 31 -2.09 5.63 1.79
C TRP A 31 -1.68 6.73 0.81
N TYR A 32 -0.64 6.45 0.01
CA TYR A 32 -0.10 7.37 -0.98
C TYR A 32 -0.14 6.77 -2.39
N ALA A 33 -0.39 7.60 -3.40
CA ALA A 33 -0.64 7.20 -4.79
C ALA A 33 0.55 6.52 -5.47
N ASN A 34 1.76 7.05 -5.23
CA ASN A 34 2.98 6.41 -5.70
C ASN A 34 3.46 5.48 -4.60
N ASP A 35 3.17 4.20 -4.75
CA ASP A 35 3.97 3.16 -4.12
C ASP A 35 5.27 3.06 -4.94
N VAL A 36 6.26 3.92 -4.64
CA VAL A 36 7.61 3.82 -5.22
C VAL A 36 8.27 2.59 -4.62
N LEU A 37 7.83 1.41 -5.03
CA LEU A 37 8.39 0.13 -4.60
C LEU A 37 8.80 -0.67 -5.84
N GLY A 38 9.80 -0.15 -6.55
CA GLY A 38 10.72 -1.01 -7.31
C GLY A 38 11.55 -1.91 -6.37
N SER A 39 11.57 -1.60 -5.07
CA SER A 39 12.02 -2.43 -3.97
C SER A 39 11.04 -2.21 -2.82
N ILE A 40 10.37 -3.25 -2.35
CA ILE A 40 9.38 -3.16 -1.28
C ILE A 40 10.14 -2.94 0.04
N CYS A 41 10.41 -1.68 0.39
CA CYS A 41 11.07 -1.30 1.63
C CYS A 41 10.04 -0.95 2.71
N TYR A 42 9.98 -1.73 3.79
CA TYR A 42 9.19 -1.43 4.97
C TYR A 42 10.07 -0.83 6.04
N LEU A 43 9.68 0.30 6.61
CA LEU A 43 10.30 0.85 7.81
C LEU A 43 9.34 0.65 8.98
N ILE A 44 9.81 -0.01 10.04
CA ILE A 44 9.08 -0.16 11.30
C ILE A 44 9.76 0.72 12.33
N GLU A 45 8.99 1.63 12.93
CA GLU A 45 9.38 2.41 14.10
C GLU A 45 8.78 1.74 15.35
N ALA A 46 9.63 1.35 16.29
CA ALA A 46 9.22 0.80 17.57
C ALA A 46 10.01 1.47 18.69
N GLU A 47 9.31 2.24 19.53
CA GLU A 47 9.86 3.08 20.60
C GLU A 47 10.93 4.06 20.11
N SER A 48 12.20 3.64 20.07
CA SER A 48 13.38 4.41 19.65
C SER A 48 14.23 3.68 18.60
N ASN A 49 13.69 2.58 18.04
CA ASN A 49 14.38 1.75 17.05
C ASN A 49 13.68 1.83 15.70
N PHE A 50 14.50 1.95 14.65
CA PHE A 50 14.09 1.87 13.27
C PHE A 50 14.60 0.56 12.66
N ILE A 51 13.68 -0.27 12.19
CA ILE A 51 14.00 -1.52 11.50
C ILE A 51 13.53 -1.38 10.06
N SER A 52 14.48 -1.42 9.13
CA SER A 52 14.20 -1.44 7.71
C SER A 52 14.22 -2.87 7.17
N PHE A 53 13.20 -3.21 6.39
CA PHE A 53 13.08 -4.46 5.64
C PHE A 53 13.04 -4.13 4.17
N ASN A 54 14.09 -4.46 3.43
CA ASN A 54 14.10 -4.27 1.99
C ASN A 54 13.77 -5.61 1.31
N ARG A 55 12.61 -5.69 0.66
CA ARG A 55 12.16 -6.82 -0.13
C ARG A 55 12.43 -6.49 -1.60
N PHE A 56 13.46 -7.12 -2.13
CA PHE A 56 13.70 -7.20 -3.58
C PHE A 56 12.56 -8.03 -4.21
N ASN A 57 12.36 -8.02 -5.53
CA ASN A 57 11.27 -8.76 -6.20
C ASN A 57 11.35 -10.31 -6.10
N THR A 58 11.96 -10.84 -5.04
CA THR A 58 12.06 -12.25 -4.65
C THR A 58 11.73 -12.36 -3.14
N PHE A 59 11.41 -13.54 -2.63
CA PHE A 59 11.04 -13.76 -1.21
C PHE A 59 12.17 -13.48 -0.18
N ASN A 60 13.30 -12.94 -0.60
CA ASN A 60 14.42 -12.58 0.26
C ASN A 60 14.24 -11.17 0.83
N TYR A 61 14.34 -11.03 2.16
CA TYR A 61 14.36 -9.73 2.83
C TYR A 61 15.72 -9.50 3.49
N LEU A 62 16.26 -8.30 3.33
CA LEU A 62 17.43 -7.85 4.09
C LEU A 62 16.93 -7.09 5.32
N LYS A 63 17.24 -7.61 6.52
CA LYS A 63 17.00 -6.91 7.80
C LYS A 63 18.30 -6.29 8.26
N THR A 64 18.28 -5.00 8.60
CA THR A 64 19.42 -4.31 9.20
C THR A 64 18.97 -3.40 10.34
N GLN A 65 19.85 -3.22 11.32
CA GLN A 65 19.70 -2.27 12.43
C GLN A 65 20.83 -1.24 12.42
N ASN A 66 21.63 -1.18 11.34
CA ASN A 66 22.66 -0.16 11.19
C ASN A 66 21.99 1.23 11.17
N HIS A 67 22.32 2.05 12.15
CA HIS A 67 21.64 3.31 12.40
C HIS A 67 21.80 4.31 11.25
N GLU A 68 23.01 4.41 10.68
CA GLU A 68 23.29 5.30 9.55
C GLU A 68 22.48 4.91 8.31
N PHE A 69 22.43 3.61 8.00
CA PHE A 69 21.61 3.09 6.92
C PHE A 69 20.12 3.33 7.15
N CYS A 70 19.60 3.00 8.33
CA CYS A 70 18.19 3.22 8.67
C CYS A 70 17.82 4.71 8.60
N SER A 71 18.70 5.61 9.06
CA SER A 71 18.49 7.06 9.00
C SER A 71 18.43 7.55 7.54
N ASN A 72 19.36 7.11 6.69
CA ASN A 72 19.36 7.45 5.27
C ASN A 72 18.11 6.94 4.55
N ILE A 73 17.67 5.71 4.86
CA ILE A 73 16.43 5.16 4.32
C ILE A 73 15.23 5.97 4.80
N ASN A 74 15.18 6.36 6.08
CA ASN A 74 14.09 7.18 6.60
C ASN A 74 14.00 8.55 5.89
N ALA A 75 15.13 9.24 5.75
CA ALA A 75 15.18 10.52 5.02
C ALA A 75 14.75 10.36 3.55
N TRP A 76 15.16 9.27 2.90
CA TRP A 76 14.72 8.96 1.54
C TRP A 76 13.22 8.68 1.45
N MET A 77 12.67 7.89 2.37
CA MET A 77 11.23 7.61 2.47
C MET A 77 10.41 8.89 2.71
N ASP A 78 10.87 9.78 3.58
CA ASP A 78 10.22 11.07 3.84
C ASP A 78 10.14 11.94 2.58
N ILE A 79 11.20 11.97 1.77
CA ILE A 79 11.21 12.71 0.51
C ILE A 79 10.21 12.11 -0.47
N LEU A 80 10.12 10.79 -0.55
CA LEU A 80 9.16 10.10 -1.41
C LEU A 80 7.72 10.36 -0.98
N ILE A 81 7.43 10.26 0.32
CA ILE A 81 6.11 10.54 0.89
C ILE A 81 5.68 11.97 0.57
N LYS A 82 6.55 12.96 0.79
CA LYS A 82 6.26 14.39 0.51
C LYS A 82 5.96 14.67 -0.96
N LYS A 83 6.54 13.89 -1.87
CA LYS A 83 6.32 14.01 -3.32
C LYS A 83 5.09 13.23 -3.81
N SER A 84 4.51 12.38 -2.97
CA SER A 84 3.38 11.52 -3.33
C SER A 84 2.04 12.14 -2.99
N VAL A 85 1.00 11.80 -3.76
CA VAL A 85 -0.37 12.26 -3.47
C VAL A 85 -0.97 11.37 -2.39
N SER A 86 -1.32 11.95 -1.24
CA SER A 86 -1.99 11.21 -0.16
C SER A 86 -3.42 10.87 -0.55
N PHE A 87 -3.72 9.59 -0.76
CA PHE A 87 -5.09 9.09 -0.94
C PHE A 87 -5.90 9.14 0.36
N SER A 88 -5.21 9.09 1.51
CA SER A 88 -5.76 9.46 2.81
C SER A 88 -5.79 11.00 2.93
N GLY A 89 -6.98 11.60 2.94
CA GLY A 89 -7.15 13.06 2.99
C GLY A 89 -7.25 13.72 1.60
N ASN A 90 -6.34 14.68 1.31
CA ASN A 90 -6.46 15.65 0.21
C ASN A 90 -6.43 15.06 -1.23
N GLY A 91 -6.14 13.77 -1.42
CA GLY A 91 -6.08 13.10 -2.72
C GLY A 91 -7.34 12.29 -3.07
N GLU A 92 -8.51 12.66 -2.52
CA GLU A 92 -9.78 11.94 -2.74
C GLU A 92 -10.11 11.70 -4.22
N LYS A 93 -9.94 12.70 -5.08
CA LYS A 93 -10.25 12.57 -6.50
C LYS A 93 -9.39 11.51 -7.19
N GLN A 94 -8.09 11.50 -6.89
CA GLN A 94 -7.13 10.54 -7.43
C GLN A 94 -7.37 9.14 -6.85
N ARG A 95 -7.66 9.04 -5.54
CA ARG A 95 -8.04 7.78 -4.88
C ARG A 95 -9.27 7.17 -5.53
N ASN A 96 -10.34 7.95 -5.71
CA ASN A 96 -11.60 7.46 -6.26
C ASN A 96 -11.43 7.03 -7.72
N ARG A 97 -10.58 7.72 -8.50
CA ARG A 97 -10.20 7.29 -9.86
C ARG A 97 -9.47 5.96 -9.83
N TYR A 98 -8.41 5.83 -9.02
CA TYR A 98 -7.65 4.60 -8.90
C TYR A 98 -8.53 3.41 -8.51
N LEU A 99 -9.36 3.57 -7.48
CA LEU A 99 -10.25 2.50 -7.02
C LEU A 99 -11.27 2.11 -8.11
N LYS A 100 -11.83 3.10 -8.83
CA LYS A 100 -12.74 2.83 -9.93
C LYS A 100 -12.06 2.00 -11.02
N ASP A 101 -10.87 2.40 -11.44
CA ASP A 101 -10.12 1.72 -12.48
C ASP A 101 -9.79 0.27 -12.04
N ALA A 102 -9.33 0.08 -10.79
CA ALA A 102 -9.04 -1.24 -10.22
C ALA A 102 -10.28 -2.15 -10.12
N PHE A 103 -11.44 -1.62 -9.71
CA PHE A 103 -12.69 -2.39 -9.69
C PHE A 103 -13.13 -2.77 -11.11
N SER A 104 -13.00 -1.85 -12.08
CA SER A 104 -13.33 -2.12 -13.48
C SER A 104 -12.48 -3.25 -14.07
N GLU A 105 -11.19 -3.31 -13.76
CA GLU A 105 -10.32 -4.41 -14.19
C GLU A 105 -10.75 -5.76 -13.59
N ILE A 106 -11.16 -5.78 -12.32
CA ILE A 106 -11.68 -7.01 -11.70
C ILE A 106 -12.96 -7.48 -12.37
N GLU A 107 -13.86 -6.56 -12.71
CA GLU A 107 -15.11 -6.88 -13.43
C GLU A 107 -14.82 -7.48 -14.80
N LEU A 108 -13.92 -6.87 -15.58
CA LEU A 108 -13.50 -7.40 -16.88
C LEU A 108 -12.94 -8.83 -16.77
N LEU A 109 -12.06 -9.08 -15.79
CA LEU A 109 -11.50 -10.42 -15.54
C LEU A 109 -12.56 -11.45 -15.11
N LEU A 110 -13.55 -11.02 -14.32
CA LEU A 110 -14.66 -11.89 -13.93
C LEU A 110 -15.51 -12.27 -15.15
N ASP A 111 -15.77 -11.33 -16.04
CA ASP A 111 -16.52 -11.55 -17.27
C ASP A 111 -15.78 -12.52 -18.20
N GLU A 112 -14.48 -12.32 -18.43
CA GLU A 112 -13.65 -13.23 -19.22
C GLU A 112 -13.69 -14.67 -18.69
N LEU A 113 -13.53 -14.85 -17.37
CA LEU A 113 -13.59 -16.18 -16.74
C LEU A 113 -14.99 -16.80 -16.81
N SER A 114 -16.05 -15.98 -16.82
CA SER A 114 -17.43 -16.47 -16.96
C SER A 114 -17.72 -17.03 -18.36
N VAL A 115 -17.09 -16.44 -19.39
CA VAL A 115 -17.16 -16.91 -20.78
C VAL A 115 -16.42 -18.23 -20.94
N ILE A 116 -15.23 -18.36 -20.34
CA ILE A 116 -14.42 -19.59 -20.39
C ILE A 116 -15.14 -20.78 -19.72
N LYS A 117 -15.90 -20.54 -18.65
CA LYS A 117 -16.66 -21.61 -17.95
C LYS A 117 -17.89 -22.12 -18.70
N LYS A 118 -18.32 -21.46 -19.78
CA LYS A 118 -19.50 -21.85 -20.59
C LYS A 118 -19.15 -22.72 -21.81
N ILE A 119 -17.87 -23.00 -22.03
CA ILE A 119 -17.35 -23.91 -23.06
C ILE A 119 -16.92 -25.20 -22.36
#